data_AF-A0A7S2MSV5-F1
#
_entry.id   AF-A0A7S2MSV5-F1
#
_cell.length_a   1.000
_cell.length_b   1.000
_cell.length_c   1.000
_cell.angle_alpha   90.00
_cell.angle_beta   90.00
_cell.angle_gamma   90.00
#
_symmetry.space_group_name_H-M   'P 1'
#
loop_
_entity.id
_entity.type
_entity.pdbx_description
1 polymer ?
#
loop_
_entity_poly.entity_id
_entity_poly.type
_entity_poly.pdbx_seq_one_letter_code
_entity_poly.pdbx_strand_id
1 'polypeptide(L)'
;CEHATAITVGMRDNLDLAISIALGSAVQIALFALPLTVVVGWAIDQPMNISFGHTSTEAMVLSALLVSGSLASARSNWLQGFMLVAAYLLLAILFFFMPENSV
;
A
#
# COMPACT_ATOMS: atom_id res chain seq x y z
N CYS A 1 -8.52 -2.32 -12.46
CA CYS A 1 -7.69 -2.49 -13.67
C CYS A 1 -6.40 -1.67 -13.66
N GLU A 2 -6.21 -0.74 -12.71
CA GLU A 2 -4.99 0.07 -12.56
C GLU A 2 -3.68 -0.72 -12.42
N HIS A 3 -3.67 -1.84 -11.70
CA HIS A 3 -2.46 -2.66 -11.51
C HIS A 3 -1.99 -3.32 -12.82
N ALA A 4 -2.92 -3.83 -13.64
CA ALA A 4 -2.59 -4.42 -14.94
C ALA A 4 -2.08 -3.35 -15.94
N THR A 5 -2.64 -2.15 -15.89
CA THR A 5 -2.16 -1.00 -16.67
C THR A 5 -0.75 -0.59 -16.24
N ALA A 6 -0.49 -0.52 -14.92
CA ALA A 6 0.84 -0.20 -14.40
C ALA A 6 1.91 -1.22 -14.85
N ILE A 7 1.60 -2.53 -14.81
CA ILE A 7 2.51 -3.58 -15.30
C ILE A 7 2.78 -3.41 -16.80
N THR A 8 1.73 -3.20 -17.60
CA THR A 8 1.86 -3.06 -19.05
C THR A 8 2.67 -1.81 -19.43
N VAL A 9 2.49 -0.71 -18.71
CA VAL A 9 3.25 0.54 -18.90
C VAL A 9 4.70 0.38 -18.44
N GLY A 10 4.95 -0.33 -17.34
CA GLY A 10 6.29 -0.66 -16.88
C GLY A 10 7.05 -1.56 -17.86
N MET A 11 6.37 -2.52 -18.51
CA MET A 11 6.96 -3.34 -19.58
C MET A 11 7.32 -2.55 -20.84
N ARG A 12 6.75 -1.34 -21.01
CA ARG A 12 7.07 -0.41 -22.11
C ARG A 12 8.17 0.58 -21.72
N ASP A 13 8.99 0.26 -20.73
CA ASP A 13 10.10 1.07 -20.24
C ASP A 13 9.69 2.46 -19.70
N ASN A 14 8.41 2.62 -19.33
CA ASN A 14 7.86 3.85 -18.77
C ASN A 14 7.60 3.70 -17.27
N LEU A 15 8.66 3.47 -16.50
CA LEU A 15 8.56 3.21 -15.06
C LEU A 15 7.98 4.39 -14.27
N ASP A 16 8.30 5.64 -14.62
CA ASP A 16 7.77 6.82 -13.93
C ASP A 16 6.24 6.91 -14.03
N LEU A 17 5.68 6.58 -15.21
CA LEU A 17 4.24 6.57 -15.42
C LEU A 17 3.58 5.41 -14.64
N ALA A 18 4.21 4.23 -14.63
CA ALA A 18 3.73 3.09 -13.85
C ALA A 18 3.70 3.40 -12.34
N ILE A 19 4.76 4.04 -11.83
CA ILE A 19 4.85 4.50 -10.44
C ILE A 19 3.78 5.54 -10.14
N SER A 20 3.59 6.53 -11.01
CA SER A 20 2.56 7.57 -10.83
C SER A 20 1.15 6.98 -10.76
N ILE A 21 0.84 5.96 -11.58
CA ILE A 21 -0.47 5.28 -11.55
C ILE A 21 -0.66 4.56 -10.21
N ALA A 22 0.36 3.82 -9.76
CA ALA A 22 0.29 3.07 -8.51
C ALA A 22 0.22 3.99 -7.27
N LEU A 23 1.07 5.02 -7.22
CA LEU A 23 1.12 5.97 -6.10
C LEU A 23 -0.14 6.84 -6.05
N GLY A 24 -0.66 7.27 -7.21
CA GLY A 24 -1.88 8.07 -7.29
C GLY A 24 -3.08 7.35 -6.67
N SER A 25 -3.23 6.06 -6.93
CA SER A 25 -4.26 5.23 -6.31
C SER A 25 -4.09 5.12 -4.79
N ALA A 26 -2.87 4.84 -4.31
CA ALA A 26 -2.60 4.74 -2.87
C ALA A 26 -2.89 6.06 -2.13
N VAL A 27 -2.51 7.20 -2.70
CA VAL A 27 -2.80 8.53 -2.14
C VAL A 27 -4.29 8.82 -2.13
N GLN A 28 -5.04 8.43 -3.18
CA GLN A 28 -6.49 8.57 -3.21
C GLN A 28 -7.16 7.74 -2.11
N ILE A 29 -6.70 6.52 -1.86
CA ILE A 29 -7.21 5.70 -0.76
C ILE A 29 -6.93 6.39 0.59
N ALA A 30 -5.70 6.84 0.80
CA ALA A 30 -5.27 7.43 2.07
C ALA A 30 -5.96 8.78 2.38
N LEU A 31 -6.07 9.67 1.40
CA LEU A 31 -6.57 11.04 1.61
C LEU A 31 -8.07 11.20 1.37
N PHE A 32 -8.69 10.29 0.61
CA PHE A 32 -10.10 10.41 0.26
C PHE A 32 -10.92 9.21 0.77
N ALA A 33 -10.56 7.98 0.42
CA ALA A 33 -11.40 6.82 0.75
C ALA A 33 -11.47 6.53 2.27
N LEU A 34 -10.35 6.61 2.98
CA LEU A 34 -10.31 6.38 4.43
C LEU A 34 -11.12 7.45 5.22
N PRO A 35 -10.91 8.77 5.01
CA PRO A 35 -11.72 9.78 5.67
C PRO A 35 -13.21 9.70 5.30
N LEU A 36 -13.52 9.41 4.03
CA LEU A 36 -14.90 9.26 3.59
C LEU A 36 -15.59 8.10 4.32
N THR A 37 -14.90 6.97 4.50
CA THR A 37 -15.43 5.83 5.26
C THR A 37 -15.74 6.20 6.71
N VAL A 38 -14.91 7.02 7.35
CA VAL A 38 -15.17 7.51 8.72
C VAL A 38 -16.41 8.39 8.77
N VAL A 39 -16.54 9.35 7.85
CA VAL A 39 -17.70 10.24 7.78
C VAL A 39 -18.99 9.47 7.50
N VAL A 40 -18.94 8.48 6.60
CA VAL A 40 -20.07 7.59 6.33
C VAL A 40 -20.42 6.75 7.55
N GLY A 41 -19.43 6.24 8.28
CA GLY A 41 -19.61 5.54 9.55
C GLY A 41 -20.39 6.38 10.55
N TRP A 42 -20.02 7.65 10.72
CA TRP A 42 -20.75 8.59 11.58
C TRP A 42 -22.18 8.86 11.09
N ALA A 43 -22.41 8.89 9.78
CA ALA A 43 -23.75 9.09 9.22
C ALA A 43 -24.70 7.90 9.46
N ILE A 44 -24.16 6.67 9.62
CA ILE A 44 -24.94 5.46 9.92
C ILE A 44 -24.86 5.05 11.40
N ASP A 45 -24.41 5.96 12.28
CA ASP A 45 -24.24 5.75 13.73
C ASP A 45 -23.30 4.58 14.10
N GLN A 46 -22.32 4.29 13.23
CA GLN A 46 -21.27 3.32 13.50
C GLN A 46 -19.99 4.03 13.99
N PRO A 47 -19.38 3.57 15.11
CA PRO A 47 -18.16 4.17 15.66
C PRO A 47 -16.94 3.78 14.82
N MET A 48 -16.78 4.42 13.67
CA MET A 48 -15.64 4.24 12.76
C MET A 48 -14.54 5.27 13.08
N ASN A 49 -13.32 4.80 13.30
CA ASN A 49 -12.13 5.62 13.57
C ASN A 49 -10.96 5.19 12.68
N ILE A 50 -9.98 6.06 12.46
CA ILE A 50 -8.73 5.77 11.73
C ILE A 50 -7.71 5.09 12.67
N SER A 51 -8.17 4.23 13.56
CA SER A 51 -7.34 3.49 14.51
C SER A 51 -7.15 2.08 13.99
N PHE A 52 -6.16 1.89 13.12
CA PHE A 52 -5.69 0.57 12.74
C PHE A 52 -4.75 0.12 13.85
N GLY A 53 -5.01 -1.02 14.50
CA GLY A 53 -4.22 -1.53 15.63
C GLY A 53 -2.69 -1.45 15.39
N HIS A 54 -1.91 -1.44 16.47
CA HIS A 54 -0.46 -1.16 16.44
C HIS A 54 0.29 -1.88 15.30
N THR A 55 0.09 -3.19 15.17
CA THR A 55 0.74 -4.02 14.13
C THR A 55 0.41 -3.56 12.71
N SER A 56 -0.85 -3.19 12.45
CA SER A 56 -1.30 -2.74 11.13
C SER A 56 -0.71 -1.38 10.76
N THR A 57 -0.66 -0.47 11.72
CA THR A 57 -0.05 0.85 11.54
C THR A 57 1.45 0.73 11.29
N GLU A 58 2.16 -0.09 12.06
CA GLU A 58 3.60 -0.34 11.87
C GLU A 58 3.91 -0.96 10.50
N ALA A 59 3.14 -1.98 10.09
CA ALA A 59 3.31 -2.61 8.78
C ALA A 59 3.07 -1.62 7.62
N MET A 60 2.08 -0.74 7.74
CA MET A 60 1.81 0.29 6.75
C MET A 60 2.94 1.33 6.67
N VAL A 61 3.48 1.77 7.81
CA VAL A 61 4.63 2.68 7.86
C VAL A 61 5.87 2.04 7.25
N LEU A 62 6.18 0.78 7.62
CA LEU A 62 7.32 0.04 7.04
C LEU A 62 7.17 -0.11 5.53
N SER A 63 5.98 -0.44 5.05
CA SER A 63 5.69 -0.56 3.61
C SER A 63 5.91 0.78 2.88
N ALA A 64 5.42 1.88 3.45
CA ALA A 64 5.61 3.21 2.89
C ALA A 64 7.09 3.60 2.82
N LEU A 65 7.88 3.30 3.87
CA LEU A 65 9.32 3.56 3.91
C LEU A 65 10.09 2.73 2.88
N LEU A 66 9.78 1.44 2.75
CA LEU A 66 10.42 0.54 1.78
C LEU A 66 10.18 0.99 0.34
N VAL A 67 8.94 1.37 0.02
CA VAL A 67 8.58 1.89 -1.30
C VAL A 67 9.27 3.24 -1.54
N SER A 68 9.24 4.15 -0.56
CA SER A 68 9.87 5.47 -0.69
C SER A 68 11.38 5.37 -0.90
N GLY A 69 12.07 4.50 -0.16
CA GLY A 69 13.49 4.23 -0.35
C GLY A 69 13.80 3.57 -1.70
N SER A 70 12.89 2.73 -2.20
CA SER A 70 13.02 2.12 -3.52
C SER A 70 12.87 3.13 -4.65
N LEU A 71 11.97 4.10 -4.51
CA LEU A 71 11.76 5.20 -5.47
C LEU A 71 12.93 6.20 -5.47
N ALA A 72 13.60 6.40 -4.33
CA ALA A 72 14.76 7.29 -4.25
C ALA A 72 15.98 6.78 -5.04
N SER A 73 15.98 5.50 -5.44
CA SER A 73 17.03 4.93 -6.27
C SER A 73 16.83 5.29 -7.75
N ALA A 74 17.84 5.92 -8.37
CA ALA A 74 17.79 6.38 -9.76
C ALA A 74 17.72 5.26 -10.83
N ARG A 75 17.72 3.99 -10.42
CA ARG A 75 17.60 2.83 -11.31
C ARG A 75 16.69 1.79 -10.66
N SER A 76 15.71 1.31 -11.42
CA SER A 76 14.95 0.11 -11.06
C SER A 76 15.56 -1.12 -11.70
N ASN A 77 15.58 -2.23 -10.98
CA ASN A 77 16.02 -3.51 -11.52
C ASN A 77 15.05 -4.62 -11.13
N TRP A 78 15.08 -5.74 -11.87
CA TRP A 78 14.18 -6.87 -11.62
C TRP A 78 14.34 -7.46 -10.21
N LEU A 79 15.57 -7.47 -9.67
CA LEU A 79 15.84 -7.97 -8.32
C LEU A 79 15.18 -7.09 -7.23
N GLN A 80 15.16 -5.77 -7.42
CA GLN A 80 14.49 -4.81 -6.53
C GLN A 80 12.99 -5.02 -6.57
N GLY A 81 12.42 -5.24 -7.77
CA GLY A 81 11.02 -5.64 -7.91
C GLY A 81 10.71 -6.95 -7.19
N PHE A 82 11.58 -7.95 -7.33
CA PHE A 82 11.45 -9.23 -6.61
C PHE A 82 11.52 -9.06 -5.09
N MET A 83 12.44 -8.24 -4.58
CA MET A 83 12.57 -7.94 -3.14
C MET A 83 11.30 -7.27 -2.58
N LEU A 84 10.67 -6.36 -3.33
CA LEU A 84 9.42 -5.73 -2.95
C LEU A 84 8.25 -6.73 -2.89
N VAL A 85 8.16 -7.65 -3.87
CA VAL A 85 7.16 -8.73 -3.86
C VAL A 85 7.41 -9.69 -2.70
N ALA A 86 8.67 -10.05 -2.42
CA ALA A 86 9.02 -10.90 -1.29
C ALA A 86 8.67 -10.26 0.06
N ALA A 87 8.94 -8.96 0.23
CA ALA A 87 8.53 -8.21 1.42
C ALA A 87 7.01 -8.20 1.60
N TYR A 88 6.25 -8.02 0.52
CA TYR A 88 4.79 -8.11 0.54
C TYR A 88 4.30 -9.50 0.97
N LEU A 89 4.90 -10.58 0.45
CA LEU A 89 4.55 -11.94 0.85
C LEU A 89 4.88 -12.23 2.32
N LEU A 90 6.01 -11.72 2.83
CA LEU A 90 6.36 -11.85 4.24
C LEU A 90 5.33 -11.15 5.14
N LEU A 91 4.89 -9.94 4.78
CA LEU A 91 3.81 -9.26 5.49
C LEU A 91 2.50 -10.04 5.40
N ALA A 92 2.15 -10.60 4.23
CA ALA A 92 0.95 -11.41 4.08
C ALA A 92 0.96 -12.66 4.98
N ILE A 93 2.11 -13.33 5.11
CA ILE A 93 2.28 -14.47 6.03
C ILE A 93 2.18 -14.00 7.48
N LEU A 94 2.79 -12.86 7.83
CA LEU A 94 2.71 -12.27 9.16
C LEU A 94 1.25 -12.02 9.58
N PHE A 95 0.47 -11.39 8.70
CA PHE A 95 -0.96 -11.13 8.96
C PHE A 95 -1.80 -12.41 8.98
N PHE A 96 -1.46 -13.42 8.18
CA PHE A 96 -2.17 -14.71 8.19
C PHE A 96 -2.03 -15.46 9.52
N PHE A 97 -0.88 -15.34 10.20
CA PHE A 97 -0.62 -15.95 11.50
C PHE A 97 -0.88 -15.01 12.69
N MET A 98 -1.30 -13.76 12.45
CA MET A 98 -1.58 -12.80 13.51
C MET A 98 -2.84 -13.20 14.27
N PRO A 99 -2.78 -13.36 15.61
CA PRO A 99 -3.95 -13.75 16.38
C PRO A 99 -4.92 -12.56 16.53
N GLU A 100 -6.23 -12.84 16.39
CA GLU A 100 -7.34 -11.85 16.39
C GLU A 100 -7.45 -10.99 17.65
N ASN A 101 -6.68 -11.29 18.69
CA ASN A 101 -6.66 -10.58 19.97
C ASN A 101 -5.68 -9.39 20.02
N SER A 102 -5.05 -9.04 18.90
CA SER A 102 -4.05 -7.95 18.79
C SER A 102 -4.49 -6.79 17.88
N VAL A 103 -5.78 -6.75 17.51
CA VAL A 103 -6.41 -5.63 16.79
C VAL A 103 -7.07 -4.64 17.74
#